data_AF-A0A1A7YUF8-F1
#
_entry.id   AF-A0A1A7YUF8-F1
#
_cell.length_a   1.000
_cell.length_b   1.000
_cell.length_c   1.000
_cell.angle_alpha   90.00
_cell.angle_beta   90.00
_cell.angle_gamma   90.00
#
_symmetry.space_group_name_H-M   'P 1'
#
loop_
_entity.id
_entity.type
_entity.pdbx_description
1 polymer ?
#
loop_
_entity_poly.entity_id
_entity_poly.type
_entity_poly.pdbx_seq_one_letter_code
_entity_poly.pdbx_strand_id
1 'polypeptide(L)'
;NELMAVRVGQYKSHYWTWSNSWEEFKSGVNFCPGEAVPGVTTHNQTEHALQPLIFHLGRDPGEKYPLSVLSDEYQKALVRFSMVVQQHKKDLVPGVPQLNMCDLAVMNWAPAGCEMLGKCLKPPESNPWKCDWPH
;
A
#
# COMPACT_ATOMS: atom_id res chain seq x y z
N ASN A 1 3.06 3.70 6.70
CA ASN A 1 2.29 2.43 6.66
C ASN A 1 0.85 2.72 6.94
N GLU A 2 -0.01 2.51 5.96
CA GLU A 2 -1.44 2.79 6.10
C GLU A 2 -2.26 1.52 5.87
N LEU A 3 -3.33 1.36 6.64
CA LEU A 3 -4.36 0.36 6.35
C LEU A 3 -5.21 0.88 5.20
N MET A 4 -4.80 0.58 3.97
CA MET A 4 -5.41 1.16 2.75
C MET A 4 -6.88 0.79 2.59
N ALA A 5 -7.20 -0.51 2.70
CA ALA A 5 -8.55 -1.02 2.49
C ALA A 5 -8.82 -2.29 3.30
N VAL A 6 -10.09 -2.57 3.56
CA VAL A 6 -10.56 -3.75 4.29
C VAL A 6 -11.72 -4.39 3.55
N ARG A 7 -11.73 -5.73 3.47
CA ARG A 7 -12.82 -6.51 2.88
C ARG A 7 -13.54 -7.31 3.96
N VAL A 8 -14.87 -7.25 3.95
CA VAL A 8 -15.72 -8.08 4.80
C VAL A 8 -16.88 -8.63 3.97
N GLY A 9 -16.86 -9.94 3.72
CA GLY A 9 -17.81 -10.58 2.81
C GLY A 9 -17.69 -10.05 1.38
N GLN A 10 -18.81 -9.57 0.83
CA GLN A 10 -18.89 -9.04 -0.54
C GLN A 10 -18.55 -7.55 -0.64
N TYR A 11 -18.24 -6.88 0.47
CA TYR A 11 -17.92 -5.45 0.47
C TYR A 11 -16.44 -5.23 0.70
N LYS A 12 -15.89 -4.18 0.09
CA LYS A 12 -14.55 -3.67 0.34
C LYS A 12 -14.60 -2.16 0.57
N SER A 13 -13.95 -1.69 1.62
CA SER A 13 -13.91 -0.29 2.04
C SER A 13 -12.47 0.22 1.94
N HIS A 14 -12.25 1.30 1.19
CA HIS A 14 -10.98 1.99 1.07
C HIS A 14 -10.96 3.21 1.98
N TYR A 15 -10.00 3.24 2.91
CA TYR A 15 -9.70 4.37 3.79
C TYR A 15 -8.62 5.27 3.22
N TRP A 16 -7.83 4.74 2.29
CA TRP A 16 -6.85 5.48 1.50
C TRP A 16 -6.88 4.98 0.08
N THR A 17 -6.74 5.88 -0.89
CA THR A 17 -6.52 5.52 -2.30
C THR A 17 -5.22 6.10 -2.80
N TRP A 18 -4.47 5.30 -3.54
CA TRP A 18 -3.26 5.72 -4.22
C TRP A 18 -2.84 4.70 -5.27
N SER A 19 -2.53 5.15 -6.48
CA SER A 19 -1.81 4.35 -7.46
C SER A 19 -0.30 4.54 -7.27
N ASN A 20 0.22 5.69 -7.72
CA ASN A 20 1.59 6.13 -7.60
C ASN A 20 1.67 7.66 -7.74
N SER A 21 2.81 8.26 -7.42
CA SER A 21 3.00 9.72 -7.53
C SER A 21 2.79 10.25 -8.96
N TRP A 22 2.47 11.53 -9.09
CA TRP A 22 2.41 12.19 -10.40
C TRP A 22 3.77 12.21 -11.08
N GLU A 23 4.86 12.33 -10.32
CA GLU A 23 6.23 12.32 -10.79
C GLU A 23 6.56 10.98 -11.48
N GLU A 24 6.25 9.86 -10.83
CA GLU A 24 6.43 8.52 -11.40
C GLU A 24 5.50 8.26 -12.60
N PHE A 25 4.24 8.69 -12.50
CA PHE A 25 3.32 8.57 -13.62
C PHE A 25 3.82 9.30 -14.87
N LYS A 26 4.34 10.52 -14.70
CA LYS A 26 4.91 11.32 -15.78
C LYS A 26 6.24 10.76 -16.31
N SER A 27 6.97 9.97 -15.52
CA SER A 27 8.18 9.27 -15.99
C SER A 27 7.88 7.96 -16.73
N GLY A 28 6.60 7.58 -16.84
CA GLY A 28 6.13 6.42 -17.60
C GLY A 28 5.70 5.23 -16.75
N VAL A 29 5.78 5.33 -15.42
CA VAL A 29 5.33 4.26 -14.51
C VAL A 29 3.81 4.33 -14.35
N ASN A 30 3.10 3.37 -14.92
CA ASN A 30 1.63 3.30 -14.80
C ASN A 30 1.21 1.95 -14.23
N PHE A 31 0.72 1.94 -12.98
CA PHE A 31 0.21 0.74 -12.33
C PHE A 31 -1.19 0.30 -12.82
N CYS A 32 -1.92 1.18 -13.51
CA CYS A 32 -3.28 0.93 -13.99
C CYS A 32 -3.40 1.23 -15.51
N PRO A 33 -2.62 0.57 -16.38
CA PRO A 33 -2.63 0.86 -17.81
C PRO A 33 -4.01 0.57 -18.42
N GLY A 34 -4.59 1.58 -19.08
CA GLY A 34 -5.91 1.48 -19.70
C GLY A 34 -7.10 1.58 -18.74
N GLU A 35 -6.86 1.81 -17.44
CA GLU A 35 -7.91 1.94 -16.42
C GLU A 35 -7.78 3.29 -15.69
N ALA A 36 -8.90 3.99 -15.56
CA ALA A 36 -8.99 5.24 -14.80
C ALA A 36 -10.40 5.35 -14.20
N VAL A 37 -10.49 5.25 -12.87
CA VAL A 37 -11.74 5.39 -12.13
C VAL A 37 -11.69 6.71 -11.34
N PRO A 38 -12.51 7.71 -11.70
CA PRO A 38 -12.48 9.03 -11.07
C PRO A 38 -12.61 8.97 -9.55
N GLY A 39 -11.68 9.62 -8.83
CA GLY A 39 -11.67 9.67 -7.37
C GLY A 39 -11.24 8.36 -6.68
N VAL A 40 -10.93 7.30 -7.42
CA VAL A 40 -10.50 6.00 -6.90
C VAL A 40 -9.04 5.72 -7.29
N THR A 41 -8.71 5.78 -8.58
CA THR A 41 -7.32 5.60 -9.07
C THR A 41 -6.58 6.94 -9.03
N THR A 42 -6.19 7.39 -7.83
CA THR A 42 -5.60 8.72 -7.60
C THR A 42 -4.07 8.69 -7.57
N HIS A 43 -3.43 9.69 -8.18
CA HIS A 43 -1.95 9.85 -8.12
C HIS A 43 -1.44 10.60 -6.88
N ASN A 44 -2.36 11.14 -6.08
CA ASN A 44 -2.07 11.60 -4.73
C ASN A 44 -2.58 10.55 -3.75
N GLN A 45 -1.80 10.28 -2.71
CA GLN A 45 -2.27 9.48 -1.57
C GLN A 45 -3.42 10.26 -0.90
N THR A 46 -4.64 9.76 -1.06
CA THR A 46 -5.85 10.48 -0.67
C THR A 46 -6.53 9.75 0.48
N GLU A 47 -6.77 10.47 1.58
CA GLU A 47 -7.44 9.95 2.76
C GLU A 47 -8.97 9.98 2.60
N HIS A 48 -9.63 8.90 3.04
CA HIS A 48 -11.08 8.74 3.06
C HIS A 48 -11.57 8.24 4.43
N ALA A 49 -10.82 8.49 5.52
CA ALA A 49 -11.10 7.89 6.83
C ALA A 49 -12.51 8.19 7.38
N LEU A 50 -13.04 9.40 7.15
CA LEU A 50 -14.37 9.82 7.60
C LEU A 50 -15.51 9.32 6.69
N GLN A 51 -15.22 9.12 5.40
CA GLN A 51 -16.19 8.70 4.40
C GLN A 51 -15.49 7.76 3.40
N PRO A 52 -15.22 6.51 3.80
CA PRO A 52 -14.45 5.59 2.98
C PRO A 52 -15.21 5.21 1.72
N LEU A 53 -14.48 4.91 0.64
CA LEU A 53 -15.07 4.43 -0.60
C LEU A 53 -15.43 2.96 -0.44
N ILE A 54 -16.71 2.61 -0.53
CA ILE A 54 -17.18 1.23 -0.35
C ILE A 54 -17.67 0.68 -1.69
N PHE A 55 -17.20 -0.52 -2.03
CA PHE A 55 -17.60 -1.26 -3.24
C PHE A 55 -18.24 -2.58 -2.86
N HIS A 56 -19.22 -3.02 -3.66
CA HIS A 56 -19.76 -4.38 -3.58
C HIS A 56 -19.11 -5.25 -4.65
N LEU A 57 -18.07 -6.00 -4.28
CA LEU A 57 -17.23 -6.78 -5.19
C LEU A 57 -17.96 -7.88 -5.96
N GLY A 58 -19.10 -8.37 -5.47
CA GLY A 58 -19.92 -9.33 -6.21
C GLY A 58 -20.71 -8.74 -7.38
N ARG A 59 -20.91 -7.41 -7.39
CA ARG A 59 -21.65 -6.67 -8.44
C ARG A 59 -20.70 -5.79 -9.26
N ASP A 60 -19.65 -5.30 -8.60
CA ASP A 60 -18.63 -4.44 -9.15
C ASP A 60 -17.23 -5.00 -8.78
N PRO A 61 -16.78 -6.06 -9.46
CA PRO A 61 -15.46 -6.64 -9.23
C PRO A 61 -14.32 -5.69 -9.66
N GLY A 62 -14.60 -4.73 -10.54
CA GLY A 62 -13.63 -3.76 -11.06
C GLY A 62 -13.51 -2.48 -10.24
N GLU A 63 -14.25 -2.35 -9.12
CA GLU A 63 -14.24 -1.17 -8.25
C GLU A 63 -14.50 0.14 -9.00
N LYS A 64 -15.42 0.10 -9.97
CA LYS A 64 -15.77 1.22 -10.85
C LYS A 64 -16.87 2.12 -10.29
N TYR A 65 -17.69 1.60 -9.38
CA TYR A 65 -18.92 2.24 -8.91
C TYR A 65 -18.98 2.21 -7.37
N PRO A 66 -18.42 3.22 -6.68
CA PRO A 66 -18.54 3.31 -5.23
C PRO A 66 -20.00 3.47 -4.82
N LEU A 67 -20.39 2.82 -3.74
CA LEU A 67 -21.73 2.93 -3.16
C LEU A 67 -21.99 4.39 -2.75
N SER A 68 -23.20 4.87 -3.01
CA SER A 68 -23.63 6.19 -2.57
C SER A 68 -23.64 6.27 -1.04
N VAL A 69 -23.01 7.31 -0.51
CA VAL A 69 -22.90 7.56 0.94
C VAL A 69 -24.26 7.78 1.61
N LEU A 70 -25.26 8.17 0.83
CA LEU A 70 -26.65 8.35 1.29
C LEU A 70 -27.47 7.05 1.28
N SER A 71 -26.92 5.96 0.76
CA SER A 71 -27.64 4.68 0.68
C SER A 71 -27.62 3.92 2.00
N ASP A 72 -28.71 3.22 2.30
CA ASP A 72 -28.79 2.31 3.45
C ASP A 72 -27.73 1.21 3.39
N GLU A 73 -27.39 0.74 2.18
CA GLU A 73 -26.37 -0.28 1.96
C GLU A 73 -25.00 0.21 2.42
N TYR A 74 -24.63 1.45 2.05
CA TYR A 74 -23.39 2.07 2.49
C TYR A 74 -23.34 2.20 4.01
N GLN A 75 -24.40 2.73 4.63
CA GLN A 75 -24.45 2.95 6.08
C GLN A 75 -24.33 1.62 6.85
N LYS A 76 -25.03 0.57 6.42
CA LYS A 76 -24.93 -0.77 7.02
C LYS A 76 -23.55 -1.39 6.86
N ALA A 77 -22.94 -1.26 5.67
CA ALA A 77 -21.58 -1.74 5.43
C ALA A 77 -20.56 -1.00 6.30
N LEU A 78 -20.68 0.33 6.39
CA LEU A 78 -19.79 1.19 7.17
C LEU A 78 -19.75 0.79 8.64
N VAL A 79 -20.91 0.56 9.27
CA VAL A 79 -20.97 0.12 10.68
C VAL A 79 -20.17 -1.17 10.88
N ARG A 80 -20.33 -2.14 9.98
CA ARG A 80 -19.61 -3.41 10.05
C ARG A 80 -18.10 -3.23 9.91
N PHE A 81 -17.66 -2.40 8.97
CA PHE A 81 -16.24 -2.10 8.79
C PHE A 81 -15.65 -1.39 9.99
N SER A 82 -16.32 -0.35 10.50
CA SER A 82 -15.85 0.43 11.64
C SER A 82 -15.56 -0.44 12.85
N MET A 83 -16.43 -1.40 13.18
CA MET A 83 -16.19 -2.34 14.28
C MET A 83 -14.93 -3.19 14.07
N VAL A 84 -14.79 -3.81 12.89
CA VAL A 84 -13.65 -4.70 12.58
C VAL A 84 -12.34 -3.92 12.55
N VAL A 85 -12.33 -2.74 11.94
CA VAL A 85 -11.14 -1.90 11.82
C VAL A 85 -10.72 -1.32 13.16
N GLN A 86 -11.66 -0.85 13.97
CA GLN A 86 -11.36 -0.37 15.32
C GLN A 86 -10.77 -1.49 16.18
N GLN A 87 -11.37 -2.67 16.15
CA GLN A 87 -10.84 -3.82 16.90
C GLN A 87 -9.43 -4.18 16.44
N HIS A 88 -9.20 -4.29 15.13
CA HIS A 88 -7.87 -4.58 14.59
C HIS A 88 -6.84 -3.53 15.00
N LYS A 89 -7.16 -2.23 14.84
CA LYS A 89 -6.24 -1.14 15.21
C LYS A 89 -5.95 -1.09 16.71
N LYS A 90 -6.92 -1.45 17.55
CA LYS A 90 -6.76 -1.51 19.01
C LYS A 90 -5.80 -2.63 19.44
N ASP A 91 -5.88 -3.78 18.78
CA ASP A 91 -5.12 -4.98 19.17
C ASP A 91 -3.76 -5.07 18.45
N LEU A 92 -3.57 -4.33 17.35
CA LEU A 92 -2.33 -4.31 16.60
C LEU A 92 -1.22 -3.64 17.39
N VAL A 93 -0.13 -4.37 17.63
CA VAL A 93 1.15 -3.83 18.10
C VAL A 93 2.14 -3.85 16.93
N PRO A 94 2.38 -2.71 16.25
CA PRO A 94 3.31 -2.67 15.13
C PRO A 94 4.75 -2.97 15.58
N GLY A 95 5.45 -3.81 14.83
CA GLY A 95 6.88 -4.02 15.02
C GLY A 95 7.71 -2.79 14.63
N VAL A 96 8.97 -2.76 15.07
CA VAL A 96 9.92 -1.73 14.64
C VAL A 96 10.19 -1.87 13.14
N PRO A 97 10.05 -0.80 12.33
CA PRO A 97 10.23 -0.88 10.89
C PRO A 97 11.66 -1.26 10.51
N GLN A 98 11.81 -2.41 9.84
CA GLN A 98 13.12 -2.96 9.43
C GLN A 98 13.60 -2.42 8.08
N LEU A 99 12.72 -1.79 7.30
CA LEU A 99 13.01 -1.35 5.92
C LEU A 99 13.43 0.12 5.83
N ASN A 100 13.70 0.76 6.97
CA ASN A 100 14.02 2.19 7.01
C ASN A 100 15.47 2.50 6.62
N MET A 101 16.40 1.56 6.83
CA MET A 101 17.83 1.82 6.74
C MET A 101 18.47 1.01 5.61
N CYS A 102 19.31 1.68 4.84
CA CYS A 102 20.06 1.12 3.72
C CYS A 102 21.55 1.35 3.94
N ASP A 103 22.37 0.45 3.42
CA ASP A 103 23.83 0.58 3.39
C ASP A 103 24.39 -0.15 2.16
N LEU A 104 25.27 0.50 1.40
CA LEU A 104 25.91 -0.15 0.24
C LEU A 104 26.84 -1.28 0.69
N ALA A 105 27.48 -1.14 1.87
CA ALA A 105 28.46 -2.11 2.34
C ALA A 105 27.84 -3.48 2.72
N VAL A 106 26.53 -3.54 3.00
CA VAL A 106 25.83 -4.78 3.39
C VAL A 106 25.21 -5.53 2.20
N MET A 107 25.43 -5.06 0.97
CA MET A 107 25.06 -5.81 -0.23
C MET A 107 25.85 -7.12 -0.35
N ASN A 108 25.51 -7.95 -1.33
CA ASN A 108 26.08 -9.29 -1.54
C ASN A 108 27.53 -9.27 -2.08
N TRP A 109 28.44 -8.54 -1.43
CA TRP A 109 29.85 -8.42 -1.82
C TRP A 109 30.62 -9.71 -1.58
N ALA A 110 30.44 -10.34 -0.43
CA ALA A 110 31.11 -11.59 -0.07
C ALA A 110 30.16 -12.57 0.63
N PRO A 111 29.18 -13.15 -0.11
CA PRO A 111 28.30 -14.17 0.45
C PRO A 111 29.09 -15.41 0.90
N ALA A 112 28.58 -16.14 1.88
CA ALA A 112 29.19 -17.39 2.32
C ALA A 112 29.44 -18.35 1.13
N GLY A 113 30.65 -18.88 1.03
CA GLY A 113 31.09 -19.74 -0.07
C GLY A 113 31.74 -19.02 -1.26
N CYS A 114 31.75 -17.68 -1.28
CA CYS A 114 32.40 -16.94 -2.37
C CYS A 114 33.92 -17.23 -2.48
N GLU A 115 34.58 -17.57 -1.38
CA GLU A 115 36.03 -17.83 -1.34
C GLU A 115 36.39 -19.08 -2.14
N MET A 116 35.64 -20.18 -1.94
CA MET A 116 35.84 -21.44 -2.68
C MET A 116 35.58 -21.27 -4.18
N LEU A 117 34.68 -20.36 -4.53
CA LEU A 117 34.33 -20.07 -5.92
C LEU A 117 35.25 -19.01 -6.56
N GLY A 118 36.12 -18.36 -5.78
CA GLY A 118 36.92 -17.23 -6.24
C GLY A 118 36.08 -16.03 -6.69
N LYS A 119 34.91 -15.81 -6.06
CA LYS A 119 33.91 -14.81 -6.47
C LYS A 119 33.64 -13.72 -5.43
N CYS A 120 34.43 -13.62 -4.37
CA CYS A 120 34.28 -12.54 -3.40
C CYS A 120 34.67 -11.19 -4.02
N LEU A 121 33.92 -10.14 -3.69
CA LEU A 121 34.19 -8.77 -4.06
C LEU A 121 34.49 -7.94 -2.81
N LYS A 122 35.31 -6.89 -2.97
CA LYS A 122 35.60 -5.95 -1.88
C LYS A 122 34.41 -4.97 -1.72
N PRO A 123 33.79 -4.86 -0.53
CA PRO A 123 32.73 -3.90 -0.28
C PRO A 123 33.28 -2.45 -0.23
N PRO A 124 32.44 -1.44 -0.48
CA PRO A 124 32.72 -0.05 -0.15
C PRO A 124 32.73 0.16 1.38
N GLU A 125 33.13 1.37 1.81
CA GLU A 125 33.00 1.77 3.21
C GLU A 125 31.51 1.90 3.60
N SER A 126 31.17 1.41 4.79
CA SER A 126 29.82 1.47 5.33
C SER A 126 29.47 2.90 5.73
N ASN A 127 28.28 3.35 5.32
CA ASN A 127 27.74 4.64 5.73
C ASN A 127 26.20 4.56 5.70
N PRO A 128 25.53 4.04 6.73
CA PRO A 128 24.09 3.80 6.68
C PRO A 128 23.24 5.08 6.52
N TRP A 129 22.21 5.04 5.67
CA TRP A 129 21.26 6.14 5.45
C TRP A 129 19.81 5.65 5.45
N LYS A 130 18.84 6.57 5.48
CA LYS A 130 17.44 6.22 5.29
C LYS A 130 17.20 5.80 3.84
N CYS A 131 16.66 4.62 3.61
CA CYS A 131 16.28 4.18 2.27
C CYS A 131 15.31 5.19 1.64
N ASP A 132 15.48 5.43 0.34
CA ASP A 132 14.54 6.21 -0.44
C ASP A 132 13.47 5.27 -1.00
N TRP A 133 12.22 5.49 -0.59
CA TRP A 133 11.06 4.72 -1.03
C TRP A 133 10.17 5.68 -1.84
N PRO A 134 10.12 5.56 -3.18
CA PRO A 134 9.35 6.47 -4.01
C PRO A 134 7.83 6.24 -3.91
N HIS A 135 7.43 5.15 -3.24
CA HIS A 135 6.06 4.75 -2.94
C HIS A 135 5.95 4.24 -1.49
#